data_AF-A0A1C4WT53-F1
#
_entry.id   AF-A0A1C4WT53-F1
#
_cell.length_a   1.000
_cell.length_b   1.000
_cell.length_c   1.000
_cell.angle_alpha   90.00
_cell.angle_beta   90.00
_cell.angle_gamma   90.00
#
_symmetry.space_group_name_H-M   'P 1'
#
loop_
_entity.id
_entity.type
_entity.pdbx_description
1 polymer ?
#
loop_
_entity_poly.entity_id
_entity_poly.type
_entity_poly.pdbx_seq_one_letter_code
_entity_poly.pdbx_strand_id
1 'polypeptide(L)'
;MVTRRAAELLLAMAARRWPADIRDDLRREWTAELHVLAASGRRTKMVGFAMSLAVSRAGAPLVDRTVLHRRARRTAAALLLSPLASVGIVVVTGLALHPIQRWLMGMIWSDRTQKQIWTVLIVGLAVLLAVFAARWARHTALHGPLRIALGVVLPIGAAAVPLLYVIYPNDVARVVPGLLLWLAGLTLALWAAASLAAREQVRAAWWVGVLGALVAADLAVILAVVDSIPGGTAAGPVIGAIPLDSVDRTSAPLWLFASWTDWNFGLPRPIQWEIFLITNKVLVEPMLYLACMPYALAYTIRAARSAPAAPVALAPAPSSV
;
A
#
# COMPACT_ATOMS: atom_id res chain seq x y z
N MET A 1 -22.76 -37.22 -7.73
CA MET A 1 -22.26 -38.14 -8.78
C MET A 1 -21.43 -37.41 -9.84
N VAL A 2 -21.89 -36.28 -10.37
CA VAL A 2 -21.18 -35.50 -11.42
C VAL A 2 -19.77 -35.05 -11.02
N THR A 3 -19.59 -34.54 -9.80
CA THR A 3 -18.29 -34.05 -9.30
C THR A 3 -17.23 -35.14 -9.15
N ARG A 4 -17.64 -36.39 -8.89
CA ARG A 4 -16.75 -37.54 -8.75
C ARG A 4 -16.22 -37.99 -10.11
N ARG A 5 -17.10 -38.08 -11.12
CA ARG A 5 -16.72 -38.41 -12.51
C ARG A 5 -15.77 -37.37 -13.11
N ALA A 6 -16.01 -36.09 -12.85
CA ALA A 6 -15.11 -35.02 -13.29
C ALA A 6 -13.70 -35.13 -12.66
N ALA A 7 -13.63 -35.45 -11.36
CA ALA A 7 -12.37 -35.63 -10.66
C ALA A 7 -11.60 -36.89 -11.13
N GLU A 8 -12.31 -37.99 -11.41
CA GLU A 8 -11.73 -39.22 -11.99
C GLU A 8 -11.18 -38.99 -13.41
N LEU A 9 -11.89 -38.22 -14.26
CA LEU A 9 -11.42 -37.85 -15.60
C LEU A 9 -10.17 -36.97 -15.56
N LEU A 10 -10.11 -36.00 -14.66
CA LEU A 10 -8.93 -35.16 -14.45
C LEU A 10 -7.72 -35.98 -13.98
N LEU A 11 -7.93 -36.96 -13.12
CA LEU A 11 -6.89 -37.85 -12.61
C LEU A 11 -6.37 -38.79 -13.70
N ALA A 12 -7.25 -39.31 -14.57
CA ALA A 12 -6.85 -40.10 -15.73
C ALA A 12 -6.03 -39.29 -16.74
N MET A 13 -6.38 -38.02 -16.96
CA MET A 13 -5.59 -37.10 -17.80
C MET A 13 -4.23 -36.76 -17.17
N ALA A 14 -4.19 -36.57 -15.85
CA ALA A 14 -2.95 -36.32 -15.11
C ALA A 14 -2.00 -37.53 -15.21
N ALA A 15 -2.48 -38.75 -14.93
CA ALA A 15 -1.66 -39.96 -14.93
C ALA A 15 -1.00 -40.27 -16.29
N ARG A 16 -1.66 -39.94 -17.42
CA ARG A 16 -1.10 -40.13 -18.76
C ARG A 16 0.16 -39.31 -19.05
N ARG A 17 0.41 -38.24 -18.28
CA ARG A 17 1.55 -37.34 -18.45
C ARG A 17 2.82 -37.78 -17.71
N TRP A 18 2.74 -38.80 -16.86
CA TRP A 18 3.86 -39.29 -16.05
C TRP A 18 4.52 -40.52 -16.67
N PRO A 19 5.84 -40.73 -16.49
CA PRO A 19 6.56 -41.90 -16.96
C PRO A 19 5.87 -43.21 -16.54
N ALA A 20 5.90 -44.23 -17.40
CA ALA A 20 5.17 -45.48 -17.17
C ALA A 20 5.57 -46.15 -15.84
N ASP A 21 6.85 -46.05 -15.50
CA ASP A 21 7.51 -46.71 -14.36
C ASP A 21 6.96 -46.27 -12.99
N ILE A 22 6.41 -45.05 -12.89
CA ILE A 22 5.84 -44.49 -11.64
C ILE A 22 4.36 -44.18 -11.75
N ARG A 23 3.76 -44.36 -12.94
CA ARG A 23 2.38 -43.99 -13.23
C ARG A 23 1.38 -44.77 -12.42
N ASP A 24 1.59 -46.07 -12.27
CA ASP A 24 0.63 -46.96 -11.64
C ASP A 24 0.61 -46.80 -10.12
N ASP A 25 1.77 -46.57 -9.51
CA ASP A 25 1.88 -46.30 -8.06
C ASP A 25 1.25 -44.95 -7.70
N LEU A 26 1.55 -43.89 -8.46
CA LEU A 26 0.93 -42.57 -8.28
C LEU A 26 -0.59 -42.61 -8.50
N ARG A 27 -1.04 -43.38 -9.49
CA ARG A 27 -2.48 -43.54 -9.76
C ARG A 27 -3.18 -44.21 -8.58
N ARG A 28 -2.58 -45.25 -7.98
CA ARG A 28 -3.14 -45.91 -6.79
C ARG A 28 -3.24 -44.93 -5.62
N GLU A 29 -2.18 -44.18 -5.34
CA GLU A 29 -2.14 -43.20 -4.26
C GLU A 29 -3.18 -42.08 -4.43
N TRP A 30 -3.25 -41.47 -5.62
CA TRP A 30 -4.23 -40.42 -5.89
C TRP A 30 -5.67 -40.92 -5.87
N THR A 31 -5.93 -42.15 -6.31
CA THR A 31 -7.27 -42.74 -6.21
C THR A 31 -7.68 -43.00 -4.76
N ALA A 32 -6.75 -43.39 -3.89
CA ALA A 32 -6.99 -43.55 -2.46
C ALA A 32 -7.30 -42.19 -1.79
N GLU A 33 -6.52 -41.15 -2.08
CA GLU A 33 -6.74 -39.81 -1.52
C GLU A 33 -8.06 -39.19 -2.00
N LEU A 34 -8.42 -39.41 -3.27
CA LEU A 34 -9.70 -38.99 -3.83
C LEU A 34 -10.88 -39.74 -3.19
N HIS A 35 -10.70 -41.02 -2.87
CA HIS A 35 -11.69 -41.81 -2.14
C HIS A 35 -11.92 -41.29 -0.71
N VAL A 36 -10.84 -40.93 0.01
CA VAL A 36 -10.93 -40.32 1.35
C VAL A 36 -11.62 -38.94 1.30
N LEU A 37 -11.31 -38.11 0.30
CA LEU A 37 -11.96 -36.81 0.12
C LEU A 37 -13.44 -36.95 -0.28
N ALA A 38 -13.79 -37.99 -1.02
CA ALA A 38 -15.18 -38.32 -1.36
C ALA A 38 -15.96 -38.82 -0.13
N ALA A 39 -15.36 -39.72 0.67
CA ALA A 39 -15.96 -40.28 1.88
C ALA A 39 -16.19 -39.21 2.96
N SER A 40 -15.29 -38.23 3.07
CA SER A 40 -15.41 -37.10 4.01
C SER A 40 -16.36 -35.97 3.54
N GLY A 41 -17.04 -36.13 2.40
CA GLY A 41 -18.00 -35.15 1.89
C GLY A 41 -17.40 -33.83 1.36
N ARG A 42 -16.07 -33.72 1.27
CA ARG A 42 -15.36 -32.47 0.93
C ARG A 42 -15.23 -32.27 -0.59
N ARG A 43 -16.39 -32.12 -1.27
CA ARG A 43 -16.50 -32.08 -2.73
C ARG A 43 -15.64 -31.00 -3.42
N THR A 44 -15.51 -29.82 -2.82
CA THR A 44 -14.70 -28.72 -3.40
C THR A 44 -13.20 -28.98 -3.29
N LYS A 45 -12.73 -29.60 -2.20
CA LYS A 45 -11.33 -29.99 -2.04
C LYS A 45 -10.95 -31.13 -2.97
N MET A 46 -11.86 -32.07 -3.21
CA MET A 46 -11.69 -33.17 -4.16
C MET A 46 -11.46 -32.67 -5.60
N VAL A 47 -12.30 -31.73 -6.07
CA VAL A 47 -12.12 -31.14 -7.41
C VAL A 47 -10.86 -30.29 -7.48
N GLY A 48 -10.56 -29.50 -6.43
CA GLY A 48 -9.33 -28.71 -6.36
C GLY A 48 -8.05 -29.56 -6.38
N PHE A 49 -8.06 -30.71 -5.72
CA PHE A 49 -6.97 -31.69 -5.74
C PHE A 49 -6.77 -32.28 -7.14
N ALA A 50 -7.84 -32.77 -7.78
CA ALA A 50 -7.78 -33.33 -9.13
C ALA A 50 -7.34 -32.30 -10.17
N MET A 51 -7.78 -31.05 -10.04
CA MET A 51 -7.37 -29.94 -10.91
C MET A 51 -5.91 -29.56 -10.69
N SER A 52 -5.45 -29.54 -9.43
CA SER A 52 -4.04 -29.31 -9.07
C SER A 52 -3.12 -30.34 -9.73
N LEU A 53 -3.51 -31.62 -9.71
CA LEU A 53 -2.76 -32.70 -10.37
C LEU A 53 -2.75 -32.54 -11.90
N ALA A 54 -3.90 -32.22 -12.50
CA ALA A 54 -4.01 -32.04 -13.96
C ALA A 54 -3.20 -30.86 -14.50
N VAL A 55 -2.98 -29.82 -13.69
CA VAL A 55 -2.21 -28.62 -14.05
C VAL A 55 -0.71 -28.79 -13.74
N SER A 56 -0.33 -29.71 -12.86
CA SER A 56 1.08 -29.95 -12.51
C SER A 56 1.88 -30.55 -13.68
N ARG A 57 3.13 -30.08 -13.88
CA ARG A 57 4.09 -30.63 -14.84
C ARG A 57 4.78 -31.86 -14.25
N ALA A 58 4.90 -32.93 -15.03
CA ALA A 58 5.65 -34.14 -14.65
C ALA A 58 7.12 -33.78 -14.36
N GLY A 59 7.62 -34.17 -13.18
CA GLY A 59 9.02 -34.01 -12.78
C GLY A 59 9.40 -32.78 -11.94
N ALA A 60 8.45 -31.95 -11.50
CA ALA A 60 8.75 -30.90 -10.53
C ALA A 60 8.66 -31.43 -9.08
N PRO A 61 9.66 -31.19 -8.21
CA PRO A 61 9.62 -31.65 -6.82
C PRO A 61 8.39 -31.07 -6.11
N LEU A 62 7.63 -31.94 -5.45
CA LEU A 62 6.41 -31.70 -4.68
C LEU A 62 6.66 -30.91 -3.38
N VAL A 63 7.55 -29.92 -3.40
CA VAL A 63 7.57 -28.90 -2.34
C VAL A 63 6.25 -28.14 -2.44
N ASP A 64 5.60 -27.93 -1.30
CA ASP A 64 4.22 -27.47 -1.09
C ASP A 64 3.89 -26.10 -1.76
N ARG A 65 3.88 -26.08 -3.10
CA ARG A 65 3.64 -24.90 -3.95
C ARG A 65 2.24 -24.36 -3.77
N THR A 66 1.29 -25.17 -3.31
CA THR A 66 -0.09 -24.72 -3.06
C THR A 66 -0.13 -23.70 -1.92
N VAL A 67 0.67 -23.93 -0.86
CA VAL A 67 0.81 -23.00 0.27
C VAL A 67 1.57 -21.75 -0.14
N LEU A 68 2.66 -21.90 -0.91
CA LEU A 68 3.44 -20.76 -1.41
C LEU A 68 2.61 -19.88 -2.36
N HIS A 69 1.88 -20.48 -3.30
CA HIS A 69 1.02 -19.77 -4.25
C HIS A 69 -0.16 -19.10 -3.54
N ARG A 70 -0.76 -19.74 -2.53
CA ARG A 70 -1.82 -19.14 -1.71
C ARG A 70 -1.32 -17.96 -0.89
N ARG A 71 -0.10 -18.05 -0.31
CA ARG A 71 0.56 -16.93 0.39
C ARG A 71 0.85 -15.80 -0.59
N ALA A 72 1.51 -16.08 -1.71
CA ALA A 72 1.80 -15.10 -2.75
C ALA A 72 0.54 -14.39 -3.25
N ARG A 73 -0.54 -15.13 -3.55
CA ARG A 73 -1.82 -14.56 -3.98
C ARG A 73 -2.46 -13.66 -2.92
N ARG A 74 -2.43 -14.08 -1.65
CA ARG A 74 -2.91 -13.24 -0.52
C ARG A 74 -2.07 -11.98 -0.33
N THR A 75 -0.77 -12.09 -0.54
CA THR A 75 0.17 -10.97 -0.47
C THR A 75 -0.13 -9.97 -1.60
N ALA A 76 -0.24 -10.46 -2.84
CA ALA A 76 -0.61 -9.64 -3.99
C ALA A 76 -1.99 -8.98 -3.82
N ALA A 77 -2.99 -9.73 -3.36
CA ALA A 77 -4.32 -9.17 -3.08
C ALA A 77 -4.27 -8.06 -2.03
N ALA A 78 -3.56 -8.26 -0.92
CA ALA A 78 -3.42 -7.21 0.10
C ALA A 78 -2.71 -5.96 -0.45
N LEU A 79 -1.62 -6.16 -1.19
CA LEU A 79 -0.79 -5.07 -1.72
C LEU A 79 -1.47 -4.28 -2.84
N LEU A 80 -2.34 -4.92 -3.63
CA LEU A 80 -3.09 -4.24 -4.70
C LEU A 80 -4.40 -3.63 -4.21
N LEU A 81 -5.10 -4.27 -3.26
CA LEU A 81 -6.37 -3.76 -2.74
C LEU A 81 -6.17 -2.61 -1.74
N SER A 82 -5.09 -2.57 -0.96
CA SER A 82 -4.88 -1.52 0.04
C SER A 82 -4.68 -0.12 -0.53
N PRO A 83 -3.88 0.09 -1.61
CA PRO A 83 -3.79 1.38 -2.28
C PRO A 83 -5.14 1.80 -2.88
N LEU A 84 -5.87 0.88 -3.53
CA LEU A 84 -7.20 1.15 -4.07
C LEU A 84 -8.20 1.52 -2.98
N ALA A 85 -8.13 0.85 -1.83
CA ALA A 85 -8.94 1.19 -0.66
C ALA A 85 -8.58 2.57 -0.12
N SER A 86 -7.30 2.97 -0.14
CA SER A 86 -6.85 4.30 0.30
C SER A 86 -7.34 5.40 -0.64
N VAL A 87 -7.26 5.17 -1.96
CA VAL A 87 -7.89 6.05 -2.97
C VAL A 87 -9.40 6.12 -2.74
N GLY A 88 -10.04 4.97 -2.51
CA GLY A 88 -11.46 4.89 -2.18
C GLY A 88 -11.82 5.67 -0.92
N ILE A 89 -11.01 5.63 0.14
CA ILE A 89 -11.19 6.44 1.35
C ILE A 89 -11.15 7.93 1.00
N VAL A 90 -10.14 8.38 0.26
CA VAL A 90 -10.01 9.80 -0.13
C VAL A 90 -11.20 10.24 -0.99
N VAL A 91 -11.58 9.44 -1.99
CA VAL A 91 -12.71 9.75 -2.89
C VAL A 91 -14.04 9.72 -2.15
N VAL A 92 -14.33 8.68 -1.36
CA VAL A 92 -15.58 8.55 -0.61
C VAL A 92 -15.71 9.65 0.43
N THR A 93 -14.63 9.96 1.17
CA THR A 93 -14.67 11.05 2.15
C THR A 93 -14.81 12.42 1.48
N GLY A 94 -14.16 12.63 0.33
CA GLY A 94 -14.33 13.84 -0.50
C GLY A 94 -15.75 13.96 -1.09
N LEU A 95 -16.34 12.87 -1.56
CA LEU A 95 -17.71 12.85 -2.08
C LEU A 95 -18.76 12.99 -0.96
N ALA A 96 -18.51 12.39 0.20
CA ALA A 96 -19.38 12.49 1.38
C ALA A 96 -19.42 13.92 1.93
N LEU A 97 -18.33 14.69 1.77
CA LEU A 97 -18.30 16.10 2.14
C LEU A 97 -19.30 16.94 1.34
N HIS A 98 -19.61 16.61 0.09
CA HIS A 98 -20.49 17.44 -0.73
C HIS A 98 -21.97 17.48 -0.25
N PRO A 99 -22.64 16.35 0.05
CA PRO A 99 -23.97 16.36 0.65
C PRO A 99 -23.95 16.85 2.10
N ILE A 100 -22.87 16.59 2.86
CA ILE A 100 -22.66 17.15 4.20
C ILE A 100 -22.62 18.68 4.10
N GLN A 101 -21.83 19.25 3.21
CA GLN A 101 -21.76 20.69 2.96
C GLN A 101 -23.11 21.28 2.54
N ARG A 102 -23.85 20.57 1.66
CA ARG A 102 -25.17 21.01 1.20
C ARG A 102 -26.24 20.97 2.29
N TRP A 103 -26.17 19.97 3.17
CA TRP A 103 -27.05 19.84 4.34
C TRP A 103 -26.68 20.83 5.44
N LEU A 104 -25.38 21.08 5.63
CA LEU A 104 -24.85 22.03 6.61
C LEU A 104 -24.95 23.49 6.18
N MET A 105 -25.12 23.85 4.91
CA MET A 105 -25.37 25.26 4.52
C MET A 105 -26.62 25.87 5.18
N GLY A 106 -27.50 25.05 5.78
CA GLY A 106 -28.60 25.51 6.65
C GLY A 106 -28.19 25.85 8.10
N MET A 107 -26.97 25.51 8.52
CA MET A 107 -26.39 25.80 9.83
C MET A 107 -25.07 26.57 9.64
N ILE A 108 -24.88 27.71 10.30
CA ILE A 108 -23.65 28.51 10.19
C ILE A 108 -22.47 27.75 10.83
N TRP A 109 -21.82 26.86 10.07
CA TRP A 109 -20.61 26.15 10.47
C TRP A 109 -19.40 26.75 9.77
N SER A 110 -18.31 26.94 10.52
CA SER A 110 -17.06 27.43 9.95
C SER A 110 -16.39 26.36 9.08
N ASP A 111 -15.83 26.74 7.93
CA ASP A 111 -15.03 25.88 7.03
C ASP A 111 -13.92 25.10 7.77
N ARG A 112 -13.46 25.63 8.91
CA ARG A 112 -12.47 25.02 9.80
C ARG A 112 -12.94 23.68 10.38
N THR A 113 -14.16 23.64 10.91
CA THR A 113 -14.71 22.45 11.56
C THR A 113 -14.86 21.31 10.56
N GLN A 114 -15.22 21.64 9.32
CA GLN A 114 -15.38 20.68 8.23
C GLN A 114 -14.05 20.01 7.83
N LYS A 115 -12.96 20.79 7.72
CA LYS A 115 -11.63 20.26 7.38
C LYS A 115 -11.08 19.35 8.48
N GLN A 116 -11.27 19.70 9.74
CA GLN A 116 -10.85 18.85 10.87
C GLN A 116 -11.60 17.52 10.85
N ILE A 117 -12.92 17.53 10.67
CA ILE A 117 -13.72 16.31 10.55
C ILE A 117 -13.24 15.43 9.40
N TRP A 118 -12.90 16.03 8.26
CA TRP A 118 -12.40 15.27 7.12
C TRP A 118 -11.06 14.59 7.38
N THR A 119 -10.10 15.31 7.97
CA THR A 119 -8.81 14.72 8.36
C THR A 119 -8.98 13.60 9.38
N VAL A 120 -9.84 13.79 10.40
CA VAL A 120 -10.14 12.76 11.41
C VAL A 120 -10.77 11.52 10.77
N LEU A 121 -11.69 11.72 9.82
CA LEU A 121 -12.35 10.61 9.11
C LEU A 121 -11.36 9.81 8.26
N ILE A 122 -10.48 10.49 7.51
CA ILE A 122 -9.43 9.85 6.70
C ILE A 122 -8.47 9.08 7.61
N VAL A 123 -7.97 9.72 8.68
CA VAL A 123 -7.05 9.07 9.62
C VAL A 123 -7.71 7.87 10.29
N GLY A 124 -8.97 7.99 10.71
CA GLY A 124 -9.74 6.89 11.31
C GLY A 124 -9.88 5.69 10.36
N LEU A 125 -10.29 5.93 9.11
CA LEU A 125 -10.40 4.90 8.08
C LEU A 125 -9.04 4.29 7.71
N ALA A 126 -8.00 5.11 7.63
CA ALA A 126 -6.63 4.67 7.35
C ALA A 126 -6.08 3.78 8.48
N VAL A 127 -6.37 4.09 9.74
CA VAL A 127 -6.03 3.26 10.90
C VAL A 127 -6.78 1.93 10.86
N LEU A 128 -8.08 1.94 10.53
CA LEU A 128 -8.83 0.70 10.34
C LEU A 128 -8.21 -0.17 9.23
N LEU A 129 -7.89 0.43 8.09
CA LEU A 129 -7.20 -0.25 6.99
C LEU A 129 -5.84 -0.81 7.45
N ALA A 130 -5.09 -0.07 8.27
CA ALA A 130 -3.82 -0.50 8.83
C ALA A 130 -3.94 -1.74 9.73
N VAL A 131 -4.99 -1.82 10.56
CA VAL A 131 -5.27 -3.01 11.39
C VAL A 131 -5.52 -4.24 10.52
N PHE A 132 -6.29 -4.09 9.44
CA PHE A 132 -6.52 -5.17 8.48
C PHE A 132 -5.24 -5.54 7.73
N ALA A 133 -4.50 -4.57 7.21
CA ALA A 133 -3.25 -4.79 6.49
C ALA A 133 -2.21 -5.53 7.37
N ALA A 134 -2.06 -5.14 8.64
CA ALA A 134 -1.19 -5.82 9.59
C ALA A 134 -1.60 -7.28 9.83
N ARG A 135 -2.89 -7.59 9.90
CA ARG A 135 -3.35 -8.99 10.03
C ARG A 135 -2.94 -9.84 8.83
N TRP A 136 -3.00 -9.27 7.63
CA TRP A 136 -2.67 -9.96 6.39
C TRP A 136 -1.15 -10.09 6.19
N ALA A 137 -0.37 -9.12 6.64
CA ALA A 137 1.09 -9.11 6.57
C ALA A 137 1.77 -10.32 7.24
N ARG A 138 1.09 -10.98 8.20
CA ARG A 138 1.57 -12.21 8.86
C ARG A 138 1.83 -13.37 7.88
N HIS A 139 1.21 -13.34 6.71
CA HIS A 139 1.29 -14.40 5.70
C HIS A 139 2.05 -13.96 4.45
N THR A 140 2.88 -12.92 4.56
CA THR A 140 3.63 -12.37 3.43
C THR A 140 4.62 -13.39 2.87
N ALA A 141 4.79 -13.37 1.55
CA ALA A 141 5.82 -14.12 0.83
C ALA A 141 7.08 -13.28 0.55
N LEU A 142 7.08 -11.99 0.91
CA LEU A 142 8.22 -11.09 0.68
C LEU A 142 9.28 -11.29 1.76
N HIS A 143 10.53 -11.46 1.33
CA HIS A 143 11.68 -11.60 2.21
C HIS A 143 12.66 -10.45 2.03
N GLY A 144 13.12 -9.88 3.14
CA GLY A 144 14.08 -8.77 3.16
C GLY A 144 13.42 -7.38 3.21
N PRO A 145 14.02 -6.43 3.96
CA PRO A 145 13.39 -5.14 4.27
C PRO A 145 13.16 -4.29 3.01
N LEU A 146 14.09 -4.32 2.05
CA LEU A 146 13.97 -3.55 0.80
C LEU A 146 12.85 -4.07 -0.10
N ARG A 147 12.72 -5.40 -0.23
CA ARG A 147 11.65 -6.01 -1.05
C ARG A 147 10.28 -5.76 -0.44
N ILE A 148 10.18 -5.75 0.89
CA ILE A 148 8.96 -5.40 1.62
C ILE A 148 8.58 -3.93 1.38
N ALA A 149 9.54 -3.00 1.48
CA ALA A 149 9.30 -1.58 1.23
C ALA A 149 8.86 -1.32 -0.23
N LEU A 150 9.62 -1.81 -1.21
CA LEU A 150 9.30 -1.65 -2.64
C LEU A 150 7.97 -2.32 -3.01
N GLY A 151 7.69 -3.50 -2.45
CA GLY A 151 6.44 -4.22 -2.67
C GLY A 151 5.20 -3.46 -2.18
N VAL A 152 5.36 -2.52 -1.24
CA VAL A 152 4.28 -1.65 -0.74
C VAL A 152 4.22 -0.33 -1.52
N VAL A 153 5.37 0.28 -1.81
CA VAL A 153 5.42 1.60 -2.48
C VAL A 153 5.05 1.52 -3.96
N LEU A 154 5.45 0.46 -4.67
CA LEU A 154 5.12 0.32 -6.10
C LEU A 154 3.61 0.32 -6.38
N PRO A 155 2.78 -0.48 -5.65
CA PRO A 155 1.32 -0.40 -5.79
C PRO A 155 0.72 0.95 -5.39
N ILE A 156 1.31 1.66 -4.42
CA ILE A 156 0.89 3.02 -4.05
C ILE A 156 1.09 3.95 -5.23
N GLY A 157 2.29 3.98 -5.83
CA GLY A 157 2.57 4.78 -7.01
C GLY A 157 1.64 4.44 -8.17
N ALA A 158 1.43 3.15 -8.43
CA ALA A 158 0.54 2.67 -9.50
C ALA A 158 -0.93 3.09 -9.31
N ALA A 159 -1.41 3.24 -8.06
CA ALA A 159 -2.75 3.74 -7.77
C ALA A 159 -2.83 5.27 -7.74
N ALA A 160 -1.77 5.94 -7.27
CA ALA A 160 -1.70 7.39 -7.14
C ALA A 160 -1.65 8.10 -8.51
N VAL A 161 -0.82 7.60 -9.44
CA VAL A 161 -0.64 8.20 -10.77
C VAL A 161 -1.95 8.35 -11.56
N PRO A 162 -2.77 7.29 -11.76
CA PRO A 162 -4.03 7.43 -12.51
C PRO A 162 -5.04 8.30 -11.77
N LEU A 163 -5.08 8.29 -10.43
CA LEU A 163 -5.92 9.19 -9.65
C LEU A 163 -5.55 10.65 -9.93
N LEU A 164 -4.26 10.98 -9.86
CA LEU A 164 -3.77 12.33 -10.12
C LEU A 164 -3.99 12.76 -11.56
N TYR A 165 -3.86 11.84 -12.53
CA TYR A 165 -4.19 12.11 -13.92
C TYR A 165 -5.67 12.48 -14.12
N VAL A 166 -6.58 11.82 -13.39
CA VAL A 166 -8.02 12.13 -13.43
C VAL A 166 -8.33 13.48 -12.79
N ILE A 167 -7.63 13.84 -11.70
CA ILE A 167 -7.87 15.09 -10.97
C ILE A 167 -7.23 16.30 -11.66
N TYR A 168 -6.04 16.12 -12.23
CA TYR A 168 -5.23 17.17 -12.82
C TYR A 168 -4.83 16.85 -14.28
N PRO A 169 -5.79 16.65 -15.20
CA PRO A 169 -5.50 16.14 -16.55
C PRO A 169 -4.53 17.02 -17.34
N ASN A 170 -4.51 18.33 -17.07
CA ASN A 170 -3.68 19.30 -17.79
C ASN A 170 -2.44 19.77 -17.02
N ASP A 171 -2.23 19.31 -15.77
CA ASP A 171 -1.22 19.88 -14.86
C ASP A 171 -0.42 18.80 -14.09
N VAL A 172 -0.39 17.56 -14.62
CA VAL A 172 0.28 16.41 -13.99
C VAL A 172 1.77 16.68 -13.76
N ALA A 173 2.43 17.39 -14.69
CA ALA A 173 3.86 17.69 -14.60
C ALA A 173 4.25 18.47 -13.32
N ARG A 174 3.31 19.24 -12.76
CA ARG A 174 3.50 20.00 -11.52
C ARG A 174 3.46 19.13 -10.27
N VAL A 175 2.70 18.04 -10.31
CA VAL A 175 2.46 17.15 -9.16
C VAL A 175 3.50 16.02 -9.07
N VAL A 176 4.04 15.62 -10.21
CA VAL A 176 5.00 14.50 -10.33
C VAL A 176 6.22 14.66 -9.40
N PRO A 177 6.88 15.84 -9.28
CA PRO A 177 8.05 16.00 -8.41
C PRO A 177 7.73 15.72 -6.94
N GLY A 178 6.61 16.26 -6.43
CA GLY A 178 6.14 16.03 -5.06
C GLY A 178 5.82 14.56 -4.80
N LEU A 179 5.10 13.91 -5.73
CA LEU A 179 4.79 12.49 -5.64
C LEU A 179 6.06 11.62 -5.62
N LEU A 180 7.03 11.89 -6.49
CA LEU A 180 8.29 11.15 -6.54
C LEU A 180 9.10 11.32 -5.26
N LEU A 181 9.19 12.55 -4.75
CA LEU A 181 9.85 12.85 -3.48
C LEU A 181 9.19 12.11 -2.33
N TRP A 182 7.85 12.11 -2.27
CA TRP A 182 7.10 11.37 -1.27
C TRP A 182 7.32 9.87 -1.34
N LEU A 183 7.24 9.26 -2.54
CA LEU A 183 7.46 7.83 -2.72
C LEU A 183 8.89 7.42 -2.35
N ALA A 184 9.90 8.23 -2.71
CA ALA A 184 11.29 8.02 -2.34
C ALA A 184 11.48 8.10 -0.82
N GLY A 185 10.98 9.16 -0.19
CA GLY A 185 11.05 9.34 1.26
C GLY A 185 10.30 8.24 2.03
N LEU A 186 9.11 7.86 1.56
CA LEU A 186 8.34 6.76 2.12
C LEU A 186 9.10 5.44 1.98
N THR A 187 9.72 5.16 0.84
CA THR A 187 10.54 3.95 0.65
C THR A 187 11.68 3.89 1.67
N LEU A 188 12.40 4.99 1.89
CA LEU A 188 13.48 5.08 2.88
C LEU A 188 12.95 4.87 4.31
N ALA A 189 11.86 5.53 4.67
CA ALA A 189 11.24 5.38 5.98
C ALA A 189 10.76 3.94 6.24
N LEU A 190 10.12 3.32 5.25
CA LEU A 190 9.66 1.93 5.33
C LEU A 190 10.81 0.93 5.37
N TRP A 191 11.89 1.18 4.61
CA TRP A 191 13.09 0.35 4.64
C TRP A 191 13.77 0.42 6.01
N ALA A 192 13.94 1.62 6.57
CA ALA A 192 14.50 1.82 7.91
C ALA A 192 13.61 1.15 8.97
N ALA A 193 12.30 1.37 8.94
CA ALA A 193 11.35 0.74 9.86
C ALA A 193 11.37 -0.79 9.74
N ALA A 194 11.39 -1.35 8.53
CA ALA A 194 11.48 -2.79 8.31
C ALA A 194 12.82 -3.36 8.82
N SER A 195 13.93 -2.64 8.64
CA SER A 195 15.24 -3.06 9.13
C SER A 195 15.32 -3.10 10.67
N LEU A 196 14.73 -2.11 11.34
CA LEU A 196 14.64 -2.04 12.80
C LEU A 196 13.66 -3.10 13.35
N ALA A 197 12.54 -3.31 12.65
CA ALA A 197 11.55 -4.31 13.01
C ALA A 197 12.10 -5.75 12.87
N ALA A 198 12.97 -5.99 11.89
CA ALA A 198 13.68 -7.26 11.73
C ALA A 198 14.70 -7.52 12.86
N ARG A 199 15.19 -6.46 13.52
CA ARG A 199 16.07 -6.52 14.71
C ARG A 199 15.30 -6.54 16.04
N GLU A 200 14.00 -6.83 15.99
CA GLU A 200 13.07 -6.80 17.14
C GLU A 200 12.91 -5.44 17.84
N GLN A 201 13.48 -4.36 17.30
CA GLN A 201 13.35 -2.99 17.83
C GLN A 201 12.05 -2.33 17.37
N VAL A 202 10.90 -2.92 17.74
CA VAL A 202 9.58 -2.52 17.24
C VAL A 202 9.23 -1.08 17.60
N ARG A 203 9.60 -0.61 18.80
CA ARG A 203 9.34 0.79 19.22
C ARG A 203 10.12 1.78 18.36
N ALA A 204 11.40 1.52 18.11
CA ALA A 204 12.23 2.37 17.25
C ALA A 204 11.73 2.33 15.80
N ALA A 205 11.31 1.16 15.31
CA ALA A 205 10.73 1.01 13.97
C ALA A 205 9.48 1.87 13.77
N TRP A 206 8.59 1.94 14.77
CA TRP A 206 7.42 2.81 14.72
C TRP A 206 7.80 4.29 14.75
N TRP A 207 8.70 4.71 15.65
CA TRP A 207 9.14 6.10 15.72
C TRP A 207 9.81 6.56 14.42
N VAL A 208 10.79 5.81 13.94
CA VAL A 208 11.51 6.13 12.70
C VAL A 208 10.59 6.08 11.49
N GLY A 209 9.69 5.09 11.43
CA GLY A 209 8.75 4.96 10.34
C GLY A 209 7.73 6.10 10.29
N VAL A 210 7.10 6.44 11.42
CA VAL A 210 6.12 7.53 11.52
C VAL A 210 6.79 8.88 11.26
N LEU A 211 7.90 9.16 11.93
CA LEU A 211 8.61 10.44 11.77
C LEU A 211 9.14 10.58 10.34
N GLY A 212 9.77 9.55 9.80
CA GLY A 212 10.31 9.57 8.43
C GLY A 212 9.22 9.71 7.38
N ALA A 213 8.06 9.06 7.55
CA ALA A 213 6.94 9.21 6.65
C ALA A 213 6.36 10.63 6.72
N LEU A 214 6.13 11.17 7.93
CA LEU A 214 5.64 12.54 8.12
C LEU A 214 6.57 13.58 7.49
N VAL A 215 7.88 13.46 7.70
CA VAL A 215 8.88 14.34 7.07
C VAL A 215 8.82 14.23 5.55
N ALA A 216 8.68 13.03 4.99
CA ALA A 216 8.57 12.83 3.55
C ALA A 216 7.29 13.48 2.97
N ALA A 217 6.15 13.40 3.66
CA ALA A 217 4.95 14.12 3.23
C ALA A 217 5.10 15.62 3.35
N ASP A 218 5.70 16.11 4.44
CA ASP A 218 5.91 17.55 4.63
C ASP A 218 6.79 18.13 3.53
N LEU A 219 7.91 17.48 3.23
CA LEU A 219 8.80 17.87 2.12
C LEU A 219 8.12 17.82 0.76
N ALA A 220 7.29 16.80 0.51
CA ALA A 220 6.53 16.71 -0.74
C ALA A 220 5.50 17.84 -0.87
N VAL A 221 4.82 18.19 0.22
CA VAL A 221 3.88 19.32 0.25
C VAL A 221 4.61 20.64 0.07
N ILE A 222 5.77 20.84 0.72
CA ILE A 222 6.60 22.02 0.52
C ILE A 222 7.00 22.15 -0.95
N LEU A 223 7.46 21.06 -1.58
CA LEU A 223 7.84 21.08 -2.99
C LEU A 223 6.64 21.40 -3.90
N ALA A 224 5.49 20.75 -3.68
CA ALA A 224 4.26 21.03 -4.44
C ALA A 224 3.80 22.49 -4.31
N VAL A 225 3.93 23.07 -3.11
CA VAL A 225 3.62 24.49 -2.87
C VAL A 225 4.63 25.41 -3.56
N VAL A 226 5.94 25.12 -3.49
CA VAL A 226 6.97 25.93 -4.14
C VAL A 226 6.83 25.92 -5.65
N ASP A 227 6.58 24.74 -6.24
CA ASP A 227 6.32 24.59 -7.68
C ASP A 227 4.99 25.22 -8.10
N SER A 228 4.12 25.54 -7.13
CA SER A 228 2.85 26.19 -7.39
C SER A 228 2.90 27.71 -7.57
N ILE A 229 4.02 28.34 -7.24
CA ILE A 229 4.19 29.79 -7.28
C ILE A 229 4.71 30.20 -8.68
N PRO A 230 4.12 31.22 -9.35
CA PRO A 230 4.67 31.75 -10.59
C PRO A 230 6.07 32.32 -10.33
N GLY A 231 7.10 31.59 -10.78
CA GLY A 231 8.52 31.89 -10.52
C GLY A 231 9.36 30.70 -10.03
N GLY A 232 8.76 29.53 -9.78
CA GLY A 232 9.51 28.27 -9.57
C GLY A 232 10.27 27.83 -10.83
N THR A 233 11.29 26.98 -10.67
CA THR A 233 12.28 26.57 -11.70
C THR A 233 11.72 25.95 -12.99
N ALA A 234 10.41 25.73 -13.09
CA ALA A 234 9.70 25.28 -14.28
C ALA A 234 8.93 26.40 -15.03
N ALA A 235 9.00 27.66 -14.56
CA ALA A 235 8.34 28.78 -15.20
C ALA A 235 9.17 29.28 -16.40
N GLY A 236 8.63 29.08 -17.61
CA GLY A 236 9.09 29.76 -18.83
C GLY A 236 9.01 31.30 -18.71
N PRO A 237 9.54 32.04 -19.69
CA PRO A 237 9.79 33.48 -19.58
C PRO A 237 8.48 34.26 -19.35
N VAL A 238 8.40 34.93 -18.20
CA VAL A 238 7.24 35.74 -17.79
C VAL A 238 7.30 37.09 -18.50
N ILE A 239 6.50 37.24 -19.55
CA ILE A 239 6.09 38.55 -20.09
C ILE A 239 4.65 38.78 -19.66
N GLY A 240 4.45 39.73 -18.75
CA GLY A 240 3.13 40.17 -18.31
C GLY A 240 3.06 40.31 -16.79
N ALA A 241 2.68 41.50 -16.32
CA ALA A 241 2.48 41.82 -14.91
C ALA A 241 1.48 40.84 -14.26
N ILE A 242 1.88 40.16 -13.18
CA ILE A 242 1.03 39.23 -12.42
C ILE A 242 0.59 39.90 -11.09
N PRO A 243 -0.68 39.71 -10.63
CA PRO A 243 -1.26 40.39 -9.47
C PRO A 243 -0.75 39.85 -8.12
N LEU A 244 -0.98 40.66 -7.07
CA LEU A 244 -0.53 40.55 -5.68
C LEU A 244 -1.00 39.32 -4.83
N ASP A 245 -1.35 38.17 -5.43
CA ASP A 245 -1.91 36.99 -4.71
C ASP A 245 -0.92 35.79 -4.64
N SER A 246 0.37 36.06 -4.45
CA SER A 246 1.42 35.03 -4.44
C SER A 246 1.53 34.34 -3.07
N VAL A 247 1.18 33.05 -3.03
CA VAL A 247 1.35 32.11 -1.89
C VAL A 247 2.71 32.32 -1.21
N ASP A 248 2.70 32.70 0.08
CA ASP A 248 3.93 32.96 0.83
C ASP A 248 4.65 31.66 1.20
N ARG A 249 5.96 31.60 0.92
CA ARG A 249 6.84 30.41 1.03
C ARG A 249 6.95 29.88 2.47
N THR A 250 6.56 30.69 3.43
CA THR A 250 6.64 30.49 4.87
C THR A 250 5.54 29.60 5.45
N SER A 251 4.49 29.30 4.66
CA SER A 251 3.27 28.60 5.12
C SER A 251 3.31 27.07 5.01
N ALA A 252 4.40 26.50 4.47
CA ALA A 252 4.45 25.10 4.07
C ALA A 252 5.01 24.07 5.09
N PRO A 253 5.95 24.39 6.01
CA PRO A 253 6.47 23.38 6.94
C PRO A 253 5.47 23.05 8.04
N LEU A 254 5.38 21.76 8.39
CA LEU A 254 4.44 21.20 9.36
C LEU A 254 2.96 21.46 9.01
N TRP A 255 2.58 21.29 7.74
CA TRP A 255 1.24 21.62 7.25
C TRP A 255 0.10 20.99 8.09
N LEU A 256 0.28 19.75 8.56
CA LEU A 256 -0.69 19.06 9.41
C LEU A 256 -0.84 19.71 10.78
N PHE A 257 0.28 20.14 11.37
CA PHE A 257 0.28 20.83 12.66
C PHE A 257 -0.30 22.24 12.53
N ALA A 258 0.12 22.98 11.49
CA ALA A 258 -0.38 24.32 11.20
C ALA A 258 -1.91 24.30 10.94
N SER A 259 -2.40 23.32 10.18
CA SER A 259 -3.84 23.17 9.90
C SER A 259 -4.70 22.84 11.12
N TRP A 260 -4.12 22.22 12.16
CA TRP A 260 -4.83 21.87 13.40
C TRP A 260 -4.73 22.95 14.48
N THR A 261 -3.59 23.62 14.59
CA THR A 261 -3.26 24.51 15.72
C THR A 261 -3.29 26.00 15.38
N ASP A 262 -3.50 26.37 14.10
CA ASP A 262 -3.31 27.74 13.59
C ASP A 262 -1.93 28.34 13.93
N TRP A 263 -0.94 27.49 14.17
CA TRP A 263 0.38 27.94 14.59
C TRP A 263 1.14 28.53 13.41
N ASN A 264 1.35 29.84 13.44
CA ASN A 264 2.31 30.54 12.59
C ASN A 264 3.51 30.89 13.46
N PHE A 265 4.72 30.54 13.01
CA PHE A 265 6.01 30.77 13.69
C PHE A 265 6.33 32.28 13.90
N GLY A 266 5.48 33.03 14.61
CA GLY A 266 5.66 34.45 14.91
C GLY A 266 5.54 35.41 13.72
N LEU A 267 5.15 34.93 12.53
CA LEU A 267 4.97 35.75 11.34
C LEU A 267 3.61 36.48 11.37
N PRO A 268 3.52 37.71 10.83
CA PRO A 268 2.24 38.41 10.68
C PRO A 268 1.30 37.48 9.92
N ARG A 269 0.16 37.19 10.56
CA ARG A 269 -0.85 36.21 10.10
C ARG A 269 -0.91 36.18 8.57
N PRO A 270 -0.77 35.02 7.92
CA PRO A 270 -1.42 34.87 6.65
C PRO A 270 -2.91 35.11 6.92
N ILE A 271 -3.52 35.99 6.13
CA ILE A 271 -4.94 36.33 6.25
C ILE A 271 -5.70 35.01 6.14
N GLN A 272 -6.87 34.87 6.77
CA GLN A 272 -7.59 33.59 6.86
C GLN A 272 -7.70 32.86 5.50
N TRP A 273 -7.58 33.50 4.34
CA TRP A 273 -7.53 32.84 3.02
C TRP A 273 -6.20 32.20 2.55
N GLU A 274 -5.05 32.47 3.16
CA GLU A 274 -3.74 31.95 2.70
C GLU A 274 -3.42 30.56 3.26
N ILE A 275 -3.79 30.28 4.52
CA ILE A 275 -3.84 28.91 5.07
C ILE A 275 -4.84 28.05 4.25
N PHE A 276 -5.81 28.70 3.59
CA PHE A 276 -6.84 28.05 2.78
C PHE A 276 -6.39 27.73 1.35
N LEU A 277 -5.33 28.36 0.83
CA LEU A 277 -4.85 28.12 -0.54
C LEU A 277 -4.04 26.82 -0.66
N ILE A 278 -3.27 26.45 0.37
CA ILE A 278 -2.58 25.15 0.45
C ILE A 278 -3.60 24.01 0.52
N THR A 279 -4.71 24.21 1.25
CA THR A 279 -5.80 23.22 1.29
C THR A 279 -6.57 23.21 -0.05
N ASN A 280 -7.00 24.34 -0.60
CA ASN A 280 -7.91 24.33 -1.78
C ASN A 280 -7.24 23.95 -3.11
N LYS A 281 -5.94 24.20 -3.32
CA LYS A 281 -5.27 23.85 -4.60
C LYS A 281 -4.58 22.48 -4.59
N VAL A 282 -4.11 22.03 -3.42
CA VAL A 282 -3.32 20.78 -3.28
C VAL A 282 -4.09 19.70 -2.51
N LEU A 283 -5.38 19.90 -2.22
CA LEU A 283 -6.20 19.13 -1.26
C LEU A 283 -6.01 17.60 -1.29
N VAL A 284 -5.87 17.02 -2.49
CA VAL A 284 -5.95 15.57 -2.67
C VAL A 284 -4.62 14.87 -2.38
N GLU A 285 -3.48 15.49 -2.64
CA GLU A 285 -2.17 14.87 -2.44
C GLU A 285 -1.83 14.63 -0.96
N PRO A 286 -1.93 15.62 -0.04
CA PRO A 286 -1.65 15.42 1.37
C PRO A 286 -2.60 14.41 2.02
N MET A 287 -3.86 14.37 1.56
CA MET A 287 -4.85 13.42 2.02
C MET A 287 -4.56 12.00 1.56
N LEU A 288 -4.07 11.85 0.32
CA LEU A 288 -3.58 10.56 -0.19
C LEU A 288 -2.36 10.08 0.60
N TYR A 289 -1.44 10.99 0.95
CA TYR A 289 -0.28 10.67 1.77
C TYR A 289 -0.70 10.17 3.16
N LEU A 290 -1.61 10.90 3.82
CA LEU A 290 -2.17 10.52 5.12
C LEU A 290 -2.96 9.20 5.09
N ALA A 291 -3.72 8.95 4.02
CA ALA A 291 -4.46 7.70 3.87
C ALA A 291 -3.51 6.50 3.71
N CYS A 292 -2.39 6.69 2.99
CA CYS A 292 -1.48 5.60 2.65
C CYS A 292 -0.48 5.23 3.76
N MET A 293 0.00 6.21 4.54
CA MET A 293 1.06 5.97 5.53
C MET A 293 0.73 4.93 6.60
N PRO A 294 -0.44 4.97 7.27
CA PRO A 294 -0.71 4.07 8.39
C PRO A 294 -0.69 2.60 7.99
N TYR A 295 -1.31 2.27 6.84
CA TYR A 295 -1.32 0.89 6.38
C TYR A 295 0.05 0.44 5.87
N ALA A 296 0.79 1.33 5.17
CA ALA A 296 2.11 1.01 4.67
C ALA A 296 3.07 0.69 5.83
N LEU A 297 3.08 1.51 6.88
CA LEU A 297 3.88 1.27 8.09
C LEU A 297 3.45 0.00 8.83
N ALA A 298 2.15 -0.17 9.07
CA ALA A 298 1.65 -1.33 9.79
C ALA A 298 1.93 -2.66 9.05
N TYR A 299 1.78 -2.66 7.72
CA TYR A 299 2.08 -3.80 6.88
C TYR A 299 3.58 -4.13 6.90
N THR A 300 4.44 -3.14 6.62
CA THR A 300 5.90 -3.35 6.52
C THR A 300 6.53 -3.81 7.83
N ILE A 301 6.21 -3.17 8.95
CA ILE A 301 6.69 -3.56 10.28
C ILE A 301 6.24 -4.99 10.61
N ARG A 302 4.98 -5.33 10.32
CA ARG A 302 4.47 -6.68 10.62
C ARG A 302 5.02 -7.75 9.69
N ALA A 303 5.22 -7.43 8.41
CA ALA A 303 5.84 -8.30 7.42
C ALA A 303 7.29 -8.59 7.80
N ALA A 304 8.07 -7.56 8.16
CA ALA A 304 9.47 -7.69 8.55
C ALA A 304 9.66 -8.58 9.79
N ARG A 305 8.75 -8.47 10.77
CA ARG A 305 8.74 -9.34 11.96
C ARG A 305 8.35 -10.78 11.68
N SER A 306 7.58 -11.02 10.62
CA SER A 306 7.08 -12.36 10.28
C SER A 306 7.97 -13.08 9.26
N ALA A 307 8.95 -12.37 8.70
CA ALA A 307 9.94 -12.95 7.80
C ALA A 307 10.88 -13.85 8.61
N PRO A 308 11.14 -15.09 8.16
CA PRO A 308 12.18 -15.92 8.75
C PRO A 308 13.50 -15.14 8.74
N ALA A 309 14.22 -15.12 9.88
CA ALA A 309 15.56 -14.56 9.94
C ALA A 309 16.38 -15.17 8.80
N ALA A 310 17.04 -14.32 8.00
CA ALA A 310 17.95 -14.81 6.98
C ALA A 310 18.92 -15.80 7.64
N PRO A 311 19.15 -17.00 7.08
CA PRO A 311 20.13 -17.91 7.62
C PRO A 311 21.45 -17.15 7.64
N VAL A 312 21.97 -16.93 8.85
CA VAL A 312 23.34 -16.46 9.04
C VAL A 312 24.18 -17.43 8.24
N ALA A 313 24.84 -16.93 7.19
CA ALA A 313 25.81 -17.72 6.47
C ALA A 313 26.87 -18.12 7.50
N LEU A 314 26.80 -19.38 7.97
CA LEU A 314 27.86 -19.96 8.76
C LEU A 314 29.11 -19.82 7.91
N ALA A 315 30.09 -19.09 8.41
CA ALA A 315 31.41 -19.01 7.82
C ALA A 315 31.89 -20.45 7.53
N PRO A 316 32.53 -20.71 6.37
CA PRO A 316 33.04 -22.03 6.08
C PRO A 316 33.92 -22.46 7.25
N ALA A 317 33.58 -23.61 7.85
CA ALA A 317 34.40 -24.21 8.89
C ALA A 317 35.83 -24.33 8.37
N PRO A 318 36.86 -23.94 9.15
CA PRO A 318 38.24 -24.09 8.71
C PRO A 318 38.47 -25.57 8.41
N SER A 319 38.84 -25.86 7.15
CA SER A 319 39.31 -27.17 6.74
C SER A 319 40.57 -27.47 7.54
N SER A 320 40.50 -28.46 8.43
CA SER A 320 41.65 -29.02 9.12
C SER A 320 42.64 -29.59 8.08
N VAL A 321 43.89 -29.15 8.16
CA VAL A 321 45.06 -29.93 7.76
C VAL A 321 45.88 -30.18 9.01
#